data_AF-F7VGM8-F1
#
_entry.id   AF-F7VGM8-F1
#
_cell.length_a   1.000
_cell.length_b   1.000
_cell.length_c   1.000
_cell.angle_alpha   90.00
_cell.angle_beta   90.00
_cell.angle_gamma   90.00
#
_symmetry.space_group_name_H-M   'P 1'
#
loop_
_entity.id
_entity.type
_entity.pdbx_description
1 polymer ?
#
loop_
_entity_poly.entity_id
_entity_poly.type
_entity_poly.pdbx_seq_one_letter_code
_entity_poly.pdbx_strand_id
1 'polypeptide(L)'
;MSHTTPHSPGLSRRGALASVLAATTAVLPAMASAATPSGEDATLLALCAEFWQLQNHIKTLDDDLPYSFGTPEQKRHEAELSEACNWQWEILEQLVDTPATSQRGWQAKASILQEILPPSFDAFDLTFKSNEIQLVMSLLQDVAGGAKL
;
A
#
# COMPACT_ATOMS: atom_id res chain seq x y z
N MET A 1 -24.04 -13.26 -83.03
CA MET A 1 -23.07 -13.94 -82.14
C MET A 1 -23.11 -13.23 -80.80
N SER A 2 -23.49 -13.99 -79.75
CA SER A 2 -23.29 -13.77 -78.31
C SER A 2 -23.94 -12.53 -77.66
N HIS A 3 -25.10 -12.72 -77.01
CA HIS A 3 -25.32 -12.95 -75.55
C HIS A 3 -25.61 -11.62 -74.80
N THR A 4 -26.89 -11.34 -74.45
CA THR A 4 -27.50 -11.46 -73.08
C THR A 4 -26.67 -10.75 -72.01
N THR A 5 -27.12 -9.78 -71.20
CA THR A 5 -28.42 -9.52 -70.55
C THR A 5 -28.31 -8.17 -69.80
N PRO A 6 -29.43 -7.54 -69.38
CA PRO A 6 -29.44 -6.20 -68.80
C PRO A 6 -29.20 -6.16 -67.28
N HIS A 7 -28.69 -5.01 -66.83
CA HIS A 7 -28.54 -4.63 -65.42
C HIS A 7 -29.89 -4.53 -64.70
N SER A 8 -29.95 -5.14 -63.52
CA SER A 8 -31.04 -5.09 -62.55
C SER A 8 -30.50 -4.61 -61.20
N PRO A 9 -31.37 -4.07 -60.32
CA PRO A 9 -31.13 -2.85 -59.58
C PRO A 9 -30.82 -3.07 -58.09
N GLY A 10 -30.49 -1.97 -57.41
CA GLY A 10 -30.24 -1.94 -55.97
C GLY A 10 -31.46 -2.22 -55.10
N LEU A 11 -31.17 -2.49 -53.82
CA LEU A 11 -31.97 -2.37 -52.58
C LEU A 11 -31.27 -3.28 -51.55
N SER A 12 -30.79 -2.75 -50.43
CA SER A 12 -31.55 -2.55 -49.18
C SER A 12 -31.29 -3.65 -48.16
N ARG A 13 -30.82 -3.18 -46.99
CA ARG A 13 -31.10 -3.64 -45.63
C ARG A 13 -31.50 -5.11 -45.48
N ARG A 14 -30.65 -5.87 -44.79
CA ARG A 14 -30.93 -6.55 -43.50
C ARG A 14 -30.00 -7.75 -43.32
N GLY A 15 -29.50 -7.88 -42.09
CA GLY A 15 -29.22 -9.18 -41.49
C GLY A 15 -27.88 -9.78 -41.91
N ALA A 16 -26.98 -9.96 -40.95
CA ALA A 16 -27.03 -11.15 -40.13
C ALA A 16 -25.94 -11.04 -39.08
N LEU A 17 -26.34 -11.08 -37.81
CA LEU A 17 -25.47 -11.57 -36.76
C LEU A 17 -25.21 -13.04 -37.10
N ALA A 18 -24.00 -13.33 -37.56
CA ALA A 18 -23.53 -14.70 -37.73
C ALA A 18 -22.34 -14.87 -36.78
N SER A 19 -22.68 -15.42 -35.62
CA SER A 19 -21.78 -15.98 -34.63
C SER A 19 -20.78 -16.92 -35.31
N VAL A 20 -19.49 -16.61 -35.25
CA VAL A 20 -18.43 -17.59 -35.50
C VAL A 20 -17.84 -17.96 -34.14
N LEU A 21 -18.36 -19.06 -33.61
CA LEU A 21 -17.73 -19.86 -32.58
C LEU A 21 -16.52 -20.59 -33.16
N ALA A 22 -15.55 -20.81 -32.27
CA ALA A 22 -14.46 -21.78 -32.36
C ALA A 22 -13.18 -21.37 -33.11
N ALA A 23 -12.23 -20.83 -32.33
CA ALA A 23 -10.89 -21.40 -32.21
C ALA A 23 -10.28 -20.95 -30.88
N THR A 24 -10.71 -21.58 -29.78
CA THR A 24 -10.03 -21.48 -28.48
C THR A 24 -8.69 -22.17 -28.60
N THR A 25 -7.68 -21.48 -29.12
CA THR A 25 -6.30 -21.77 -28.77
C THR A 25 -6.18 -21.49 -27.28
N ALA A 26 -5.96 -22.54 -26.49
CA ALA A 26 -5.64 -22.45 -25.09
C ALA A 26 -4.33 -21.67 -24.92
N VAL A 27 -4.42 -20.35 -24.94
CA VAL A 27 -3.45 -19.48 -24.30
C VAL A 27 -3.77 -19.63 -22.84
N LEU A 28 -3.04 -20.56 -22.20
CA LEU A 28 -2.95 -20.62 -20.75
C LEU A 28 -2.75 -19.18 -20.28
N PRO A 29 -3.63 -18.62 -19.44
CA PRO A 29 -3.24 -17.44 -18.72
C PRO A 29 -2.01 -17.88 -17.96
N ALA A 30 -0.86 -17.27 -18.27
CA ALA A 30 0.22 -17.19 -17.32
C ALA A 30 -0.42 -16.50 -16.12
N MET A 31 -0.99 -17.32 -15.23
CA MET A 31 -1.18 -16.99 -13.83
C MET A 31 0.21 -16.52 -13.45
N ALA A 32 0.37 -15.21 -13.38
CA ALA A 32 1.41 -14.62 -12.58
C ALA A 32 1.17 -15.27 -11.23
N SER A 33 1.91 -16.36 -10.96
CA SER A 33 2.12 -16.81 -9.60
C SER A 33 2.49 -15.53 -8.91
N ALA A 34 1.61 -15.06 -8.04
CA ALA A 34 2.03 -14.27 -6.91
C ALA A 34 3.05 -15.18 -6.23
N ALA A 35 4.30 -15.07 -6.69
CA ALA A 35 5.44 -15.45 -5.90
C ALA A 35 5.21 -14.61 -4.66
N THR A 36 4.66 -15.24 -3.62
CA THR A 36 4.92 -14.81 -2.26
C THR A 36 6.40 -14.52 -2.27
N PRO A 37 6.81 -13.26 -2.06
CA PRO A 37 8.21 -12.95 -2.08
C PRO A 37 8.75 -13.64 -0.84
N SER A 38 9.13 -14.92 -0.95
CA SER A 38 10.07 -15.58 -0.06
C SER A 38 11.45 -15.02 -0.39
N GLY A 39 11.54 -13.69 -0.48
CA GLY A 39 12.77 -12.93 -0.53
C GLY A 39 13.30 -12.80 0.89
N GLU A 40 14.57 -12.42 0.98
CA GLU A 40 15.34 -12.41 2.23
C GLU A 40 14.66 -11.62 3.37
N ASP A 41 13.77 -10.68 3.05
CA ASP A 41 13.02 -9.83 4.01
C ASP A 41 11.49 -9.98 3.95
N ALA A 42 10.96 -11.12 3.50
CA ALA A 42 9.52 -11.36 3.35
C ALA A 42 8.69 -10.96 4.59
N THR A 43 9.10 -11.49 5.75
CA THR A 43 8.46 -11.26 7.04
C THR A 43 8.54 -9.80 7.46
N LEU A 44 9.72 -9.18 7.31
CA LEU A 44 9.93 -7.79 7.65
C LEU A 44 9.01 -6.87 6.83
N LEU A 45 8.91 -7.11 5.53
CA LEU A 45 8.09 -6.31 4.64
C LEU A 45 6.59 -6.49 4.92
N ALA A 46 6.16 -7.68 5.35
CA ALA A 46 4.80 -7.92 5.79
C ALA A 46 4.48 -7.12 7.07
N LEU A 47 5.37 -7.16 8.07
CA LEU A 47 5.24 -6.36 9.30
C LEU A 47 5.23 -4.86 9.00
N CYS A 48 6.06 -4.39 8.06
CA CYS A 48 6.05 -2.99 7.65
C CYS A 48 4.72 -2.61 7.00
N ALA A 49 4.14 -3.47 6.17
CA ALA A 49 2.84 -3.22 5.56
C ALA A 49 1.72 -3.17 6.61
N GLU A 50 1.74 -4.08 7.59
CA GLU A 50 0.81 -4.10 8.71
C GLU A 50 0.92 -2.84 9.57
N PHE A 51 2.14 -2.40 9.89
CA PHE A 51 2.40 -1.14 10.57
C PHE A 51 1.72 0.05 9.85
N TRP A 52 1.89 0.17 8.54
CA TRP A 52 1.29 1.27 7.78
C TRP A 52 -0.24 1.20 7.71
N GLN A 53 -0.81 -0.01 7.63
CA GLN A 53 -2.26 -0.19 7.70
C GLN A 53 -2.80 0.30 9.04
N LEU A 54 -2.14 -0.10 10.13
CA LEU A 54 -2.56 0.28 11.48
C LEU A 54 -2.33 1.77 11.76
N GLN A 55 -1.22 2.35 11.29
CA GLN A 55 -0.96 3.78 11.39
C GLN A 55 -2.04 4.61 10.68
N ASN A 56 -2.49 4.17 9.50
CA ASN A 56 -3.58 4.84 8.78
C ASN A 56 -4.91 4.66 9.50
N HIS A 57 -5.16 3.49 10.10
CA HIS A 57 -6.35 3.26 10.90
C HIS A 57 -6.40 4.17 12.13
N ILE A 58 -5.30 4.27 12.89
CA ILE A 58 -5.17 5.20 14.03
C ILE A 58 -5.42 6.64 13.59
N LYS A 59 -4.79 7.09 12.50
CA LYS A 59 -5.04 8.44 11.95
C LYS A 59 -6.51 8.67 11.61
N THR A 60 -7.18 7.65 11.05
CA THR A 60 -8.61 7.74 10.71
C THR A 60 -9.47 7.87 11.97
N LEU A 61 -9.13 7.14 13.04
CA LEU A 61 -9.80 7.26 14.33
C LEU A 61 -9.54 8.65 14.96
N ASP A 62 -8.31 9.16 14.92
CA ASP A 62 -7.99 10.49 15.46
C ASP A 62 -8.68 11.65 14.70
N ASP A 63 -8.91 11.47 13.40
CA ASP A 63 -9.58 12.46 12.54
C ASP A 63 -11.12 12.45 12.67
N ASP A 64 -11.71 11.49 13.39
CA ASP A 64 -13.16 11.41 13.58
C ASP A 64 -13.71 12.60 14.38
N LEU A 65 -14.99 12.93 14.15
CA LEU A 65 -15.65 14.01 14.87
C LEU A 65 -15.63 13.77 16.39
N PRO A 66 -15.28 14.79 17.20
CA PRO A 66 -15.14 14.62 18.63
C PRO A 66 -16.47 14.19 19.26
N TYR A 67 -16.46 13.04 19.94
CA TYR A 67 -17.58 12.58 20.73
C TYR A 67 -17.77 13.43 21.98
N SER A 68 -19.01 13.56 22.44
CA SER A 68 -19.28 14.18 23.74
C SER A 68 -18.64 13.37 24.86
N PHE A 69 -17.96 14.05 25.78
CA PHE A 69 -17.34 13.41 26.93
C PHE A 69 -18.37 12.66 27.79
N GLY A 70 -17.99 11.46 28.25
CA GLY A 70 -18.78 10.55 29.07
C GLY A 70 -19.71 9.61 28.30
N THR A 71 -19.86 9.76 26.98
CA THR A 71 -20.80 8.92 26.22
C THR A 71 -20.29 7.49 26.01
N PRO A 72 -21.18 6.50 25.85
CA PRO A 72 -20.78 5.15 25.47
C PRO A 72 -20.02 5.08 24.13
N GLU A 73 -20.31 6.00 23.20
CA GLU A 73 -19.64 6.11 21.90
C GLU A 73 -18.19 6.55 22.09
N GLN A 74 -17.95 7.60 22.87
CA GLN A 74 -16.60 8.06 23.20
C GLN A 74 -15.77 6.93 23.84
N LYS A 75 -16.33 6.23 24.82
CA LYS A 75 -15.62 5.13 25.50
C LYS A 75 -15.26 3.98 24.57
N ARG A 76 -16.15 3.65 23.62
CA ARG A 76 -15.87 2.62 22.61
C ARG A 76 -14.76 3.06 21.67
N HIS A 77 -14.81 4.32 21.22
CA HIS A 77 -13.79 4.91 20.38
C HIS A 77 -12.42 4.97 21.06
N GLU A 78 -12.35 5.43 22.32
CA GLU A 78 -11.11 5.44 23.11
C GLU A 78 -10.55 4.02 23.32
N ALA A 79 -11.41 3.02 23.53
CA ALA A 79 -10.99 1.63 23.65
C ALA A 79 -10.40 1.09 22.34
N GLU A 80 -11.05 1.38 21.21
CA GLU A 80 -10.57 0.98 19.86
C GLU A 80 -9.23 1.65 19.54
N LEU A 81 -9.11 2.96 19.81
CA LEU A 81 -7.85 3.69 19.64
C LEU A 81 -6.74 3.08 20.52
N SER A 82 -7.04 2.80 21.79
CA SER A 82 -6.08 2.19 22.70
C SER A 82 -5.63 0.80 22.25
N GLU A 83 -6.55 -0.01 21.71
CA GLU A 83 -6.22 -1.34 21.17
C GLU A 83 -5.33 -1.22 19.94
N ALA A 84 -5.67 -0.31 19.01
CA ALA A 84 -4.87 -0.05 17.82
C ALA A 84 -3.45 0.43 18.17
N CYS A 85 -3.30 1.32 19.15
CA CYS A 85 -1.99 1.77 19.64
C CYS A 85 -1.18 0.63 20.27
N ASN A 86 -1.81 -0.24 21.08
CA ASN A 86 -1.13 -1.39 21.66
C ASN A 86 -0.63 -2.35 20.57
N TRP A 87 -1.44 -2.63 19.56
CA TRP A 87 -1.04 -3.51 18.48
C TRP A 87 0.09 -2.87 17.62
N GLN A 88 0.07 -1.55 17.44
CA GLN A 88 1.16 -0.85 16.76
C GLN A 88 2.48 -1.00 17.52
N TRP A 89 2.43 -0.92 18.85
CA TRP A 89 3.58 -1.15 19.70
C TRP A 89 4.14 -2.57 19.54
N GLU A 90 3.28 -3.60 19.56
CA GLU A 90 3.68 -5.00 19.35
C GLU A 90 4.33 -5.22 17.97
N ILE A 91 3.82 -4.58 16.92
CA ILE A 91 4.42 -4.64 15.58
C ILE A 91 5.80 -3.97 15.59
N LEU A 92 5.96 -2.82 16.26
CA LEU A 92 7.25 -2.15 16.39
C LEU A 92 8.28 -3.03 17.12
N GLU A 93 7.89 -3.72 18.20
CA GLU A 93 8.76 -4.69 18.89
C GLU A 93 9.22 -5.79 17.93
N GLN A 94 8.30 -6.38 17.16
CA GLN A 94 8.64 -7.40 16.16
C GLN A 94 9.54 -6.86 15.04
N LEU A 95 9.32 -5.62 14.60
CA LEU A 95 10.17 -4.95 13.61
C LEU A 95 11.58 -4.70 14.13
N VAL A 96 11.75 -4.41 15.42
CA VAL A 96 13.07 -4.28 16.04
C VAL A 96 13.83 -5.61 15.97
N ASP A 97 13.16 -6.70 16.33
CA ASP A 97 13.75 -8.05 16.38
C ASP A 97 13.95 -8.70 15.01
N THR A 98 13.29 -8.19 13.97
CA THR A 98 13.41 -8.72 12.60
C THR A 98 14.47 -7.93 11.82
N PRO A 99 15.68 -8.47 11.56
CA PRO A 99 16.72 -7.74 10.84
C PRO A 99 16.34 -7.50 9.37
N ALA A 100 16.82 -6.38 8.81
CA ALA A 100 16.76 -6.12 7.37
C ALA A 100 18.06 -6.60 6.72
N THR A 101 17.95 -7.43 5.68
CA THR A 101 19.10 -7.98 4.94
C THR A 101 19.19 -7.40 3.53
N SER A 102 18.07 -6.96 2.96
CA SER A 102 17.97 -6.35 1.63
C SER A 102 17.84 -4.82 1.72
N GLN A 103 18.27 -4.13 0.66
CA GLN A 103 18.10 -2.67 0.54
C GLN A 103 16.65 -2.23 0.74
N ARG A 104 15.69 -3.04 0.27
CA ARG A 104 14.26 -2.76 0.41
C ARG A 104 13.80 -2.84 1.87
N GLY A 105 14.33 -3.79 2.64
CA GLY A 105 14.07 -3.89 4.07
C GLY A 105 14.62 -2.69 4.85
N TRP A 106 15.83 -2.24 4.51
CA TRP A 106 16.43 -1.02 5.09
C TRP A 106 15.59 0.22 4.79
N GLN A 107 15.15 0.38 3.54
CA GLN A 107 14.27 1.47 3.12
C GLN A 107 12.95 1.45 3.91
N ALA A 108 12.31 0.29 4.02
CA ALA A 108 11.04 0.17 4.73
C ALA A 108 11.15 0.57 6.20
N LYS A 109 12.19 0.10 6.91
CA LYS A 109 12.45 0.51 8.30
C LYS A 109 12.76 2.00 8.40
N ALA A 110 13.56 2.54 7.48
CA ALA A 110 13.90 3.95 7.49
C ALA A 110 12.65 4.83 7.32
N SER A 111 11.74 4.48 6.41
CA SER A 111 10.46 5.18 6.23
C SER A 111 9.58 5.16 7.48
N ILE A 112 9.51 4.03 8.20
CA ILE A 112 8.79 3.96 9.47
C ILE A 112 9.44 4.88 10.51
N LEU A 113 10.76 4.83 10.66
CA LEU A 113 11.50 5.68 11.60
C LEU A 113 11.32 7.17 11.31
N GLN A 114 11.26 7.57 10.04
CA GLN A 114 11.00 8.95 9.65
C GLN A 114 9.63 9.46 10.10
N GLU A 115 8.63 8.59 10.17
CA GLU A 115 7.27 8.94 10.61
C GLU A 115 7.19 9.03 12.14
N ILE A 116 7.80 8.07 12.87
CA ILE A 116 7.61 7.96 14.33
C ILE A 116 8.56 8.83 15.15
N LEU A 117 9.78 9.11 14.65
CA LEU A 117 10.80 9.82 15.43
C LEU A 117 10.48 11.29 15.66
N PRO A 118 10.02 12.08 14.67
CA PRO A 118 9.72 13.49 14.91
C PRO A 118 8.68 13.72 16.01
N PRO A 119 7.50 13.05 16.00
CA PRO A 119 6.54 13.16 17.10
C PRO A 119 7.12 12.72 18.45
N SER A 120 7.97 11.69 18.45
CA SER A 120 8.64 11.22 19.67
C SER A 120 9.60 12.27 20.22
N PHE A 121 10.40 12.91 19.37
CA PHE A 121 11.31 13.98 19.80
C PHE A 121 10.55 15.17 20.38
N ASP A 122 9.44 15.55 19.74
CA ASP A 122 8.57 16.62 20.24
C ASP A 122 7.95 16.25 21.60
N ALA A 123 7.48 15.01 21.77
CA ALA A 123 6.88 14.54 23.03
C ALA A 123 7.86 14.50 24.22
N PHE A 124 9.16 14.36 23.96
CA PHE A 124 10.22 14.34 24.98
C PHE A 124 10.96 15.69 25.09
N ASP A 125 10.47 16.77 24.47
CA ASP A 125 11.12 18.08 24.40
C ASP A 125 12.58 18.01 23.92
N LEU A 126 12.89 17.03 23.06
CA LEU A 126 14.21 16.87 22.48
C LEU A 126 14.40 17.94 21.41
N THR A 127 15.46 18.73 21.55
CA THR A 127 15.72 19.82 20.62
C THR A 127 16.04 19.26 19.23
N PHE A 128 15.10 19.35 18.29
CA PHE A 128 15.27 18.91 16.88
C PHE A 128 16.46 19.58 16.16
N LYS A 129 17.04 20.63 16.77
CA LYS A 129 18.26 21.32 16.30
C LYS A 129 19.57 20.70 16.81
N SER A 130 19.52 19.64 17.63
CA SER A 130 20.70 18.86 17.99
C SER A 130 21.31 18.26 16.72
N ASN A 131 22.64 18.35 16.62
CA ASN A 131 23.37 17.81 15.48
C ASN A 131 23.19 16.29 15.38
N GLU A 132 23.06 15.61 16.50
CA GLU A 132 22.83 14.17 16.61
C GLU A 132 21.48 13.78 16.01
N ILE A 133 20.40 14.50 16.37
CA ILE A 133 19.06 14.26 15.81
C ILE A 133 19.07 14.55 14.30
N GLN A 134 19.67 15.66 13.87
CA GLN A 134 19.77 15.99 12.45
C GLN A 134 20.56 14.95 11.66
N LEU A 135 21.65 14.41 12.23
CA LEU A 135 22.44 13.36 11.61
C LEU A 135 21.63 12.07 11.45
N VAL A 136 20.86 11.67 12.47
CA VAL A 136 19.96 10.51 12.39
C VAL A 136 18.92 10.72 11.29
N MET A 137 18.24 11.87 11.26
CA MET A 137 17.23 12.16 10.24
C MET A 137 17.83 12.21 8.82
N SER A 138 19.05 12.75 8.67
CA SER A 138 19.79 12.74 7.40
C SER A 138 20.12 11.32 6.95
N LEU A 139 20.60 10.46 7.85
CA LEU A 139 20.90 9.06 7.54
C LEU A 139 19.63 8.32 7.10
N LEU A 140 18.51 8.53 7.80
CA LEU A 140 17.23 7.92 7.45
C LEU A 140 16.77 8.36 6.06
N GLN A 141 16.97 9.63 5.70
CA GLN A 141 16.66 10.14 4.36
C GLN A 141 17.50 9.47 3.27
N ASP A 142 18.79 9.30 3.52
CA ASP A 142 19.69 8.62 2.58
C ASP A 142 19.28 7.15 2.39
N VAL A 143 18.96 6.45 3.49
CA VAL A 143 18.56 5.04 3.47
C VAL A 143 17.19 4.83 2.84
N ALA A 144 16.21 5.70 3.10
CA ALA A 144 14.86 5.63 2.54
C ALA A 144 14.82 5.83 1.01
N GLY A 145 15.95 6.15 0.39
CA GLY A 145 16.06 6.36 -1.06
C GLY A 145 15.98 7.82 -1.45
N GLY A 146 16.49 8.73 -0.61
CA GLY A 146 16.61 10.16 -0.88
C GLY A 146 17.35 10.43 -2.19
N ALA A 147 16.62 10.46 -3.30
CA ALA A 147 17.01 11.23 -4.45
C ALA A 147 16.99 12.71 -4.02
N LYS A 148 18.17 13.33 -3.95
CA LYS A 148 18.29 14.78 -4.01
C LYS A 148 17.48 15.26 -5.21
N LEU A 149 16.41 16.00 -4.96
CA LEU A 149 15.82 16.91 -5.95
C LEU A 149 16.79 18.06 -6.21
#